data_AF-A0A7Y4Z8A0-F1
#
_entry.id   AF-A0A7Y4Z8A0-F1
#
_cell.length_a   1.000
_cell.length_b   1.000
_cell.length_c   1.000
_cell.angle_alpha   90.00
_cell.angle_beta   90.00
_cell.angle_gamma   90.00
#
_symmetry.space_group_name_H-M   'P 1'
#
loop_
_entity.id
_entity.type
_entity.pdbx_description
1 polymer ?
#
loop_
_entity_poly.entity_id
_entity_poly.type
_entity_poly.pdbx_seq_one_letter_code
_entity_poly.pdbx_strand_id
1 'polypeptide(L)'
;MLELHYKNLCLLGLCWLIVASAAIADEQALSKLPIGSFSTGSLTGWKTKKFKGQTQYQLTKLDGSQVLRADSNASASGLFYEQR
;
A
#
# COMPACT_ATOMS: atom_id res chain seq x y z
N MET A 1 6.37 10.26 58.43
CA MET A 1 5.24 9.54 57.78
C MET A 1 4.73 10.27 56.53
N LEU A 2 4.66 11.61 56.49
CA LEU A 2 4.24 12.37 55.28
C LEU A 2 5.17 12.24 54.06
N GLU A 3 6.50 12.19 54.24
CA GLU A 3 7.50 12.14 53.17
C GLU A 3 7.40 10.90 52.25
N LEU A 4 6.98 9.76 52.80
CA LEU A 4 6.83 8.50 52.06
C LEU A 4 5.61 8.55 51.12
N HIS A 5 4.55 9.24 51.53
CA HIS A 5 3.35 9.44 50.72
C HIS A 5 3.59 10.41 49.57
N TYR A 6 4.39 11.47 49.77
CA TYR A 6 4.76 12.42 48.72
C TYR A 6 5.64 11.78 47.64
N LYS A 7 6.63 10.96 48.05
CA LYS A 7 7.47 10.18 47.12
C LYS A 7 6.66 9.21 46.27
N ASN A 8 5.73 8.47 46.87
CA ASN A 8 4.88 7.52 46.15
C ASN A 8 3.92 8.25 45.20
N LEU A 9 3.41 9.42 45.60
CA LEU A 9 2.55 10.26 44.75
C LEU A 9 3.33 10.83 43.55
N CYS A 10 4.57 11.27 43.76
CA CYS A 10 5.48 11.67 42.67
C CYS A 10 5.84 10.50 41.75
N LEU A 11 6.11 9.31 42.30
CA LEU A 11 6.42 8.11 41.50
C LEU A 11 5.23 7.69 40.63
N LEU A 12 4.02 7.72 41.19
CA LEU A 12 2.79 7.41 40.46
C LEU A 12 2.51 8.43 39.36
N GLY A 13 2.72 9.73 39.63
CA GLY A 13 2.61 10.78 38.63
C GLY A 13 3.64 10.65 37.50
N LEU A 14 4.88 10.29 37.83
CA LEU A 14 5.95 10.06 36.85
C LEU A 14 5.66 8.83 35.97
N CYS A 15 5.15 7.73 36.56
CA CYS A 15 4.69 6.57 35.80
C CYS A 15 3.52 6.91 34.86
N TRP A 16 2.58 7.75 35.29
CA TRP A 16 1.48 8.20 34.44
C TRP A 16 1.96 9.04 33.24
N LEU A 17 2.97 9.88 33.45
CA LEU A 17 3.61 10.68 32.40
C LEU A 17 4.37 9.82 31.37
N ILE A 18 4.98 8.72 31.81
CA ILE A 18 5.69 7.77 30.92
C ILE A 18 4.69 6.93 30.11
N VAL A 19 3.52 6.58 30.67
CA VAL A 19 2.49 5.81 29.94
C VAL A 19 1.78 6.66 28.88
N ALA A 20 1.61 7.97 29.12
CA ALA A 20 0.94 8.87 28.18
C ALA A 20 1.72 9.11 26.87
N SER A 21 3.06 8.99 26.88
CA SER A 21 3.88 9.23 25.69
C SER A 21 4.00 8.02 24.75
N ALA A 22 3.61 6.83 25.19
CA ALA A 22 3.66 5.61 24.37
C ALA A 22 2.48 5.49 23.37
N ALA A 23 1.52 6.42 23.41
CA ALA A 23 0.23 6.26 22.74
C ALA A 23 0.09 6.98 21.39
N ILE A 24 1.14 7.55 20.80
CA ILE A 24 1.02 8.20 19.47
C ILE A 24 2.19 7.82 18.56
N ALA A 25 2.31 6.53 18.29
CA ALA A 25 2.80 6.08 16.99
C ALA A 25 1.56 5.88 16.10
N ASP A 26 1.05 6.97 15.52
CA ASP A 26 0.09 6.87 14.44
C ASP A 26 0.86 6.36 13.22
N GLU A 27 1.00 5.04 13.14
CA GLU A 27 1.33 4.36 11.91
C GLU A 27 0.14 4.59 10.99
N GLN A 28 0.08 5.76 10.37
CA GLN A 28 -0.69 6.00 9.17
C GLN A 28 -0.12 5.05 8.14
N ALA A 29 -0.61 3.82 8.18
CA ALA A 29 -0.37 2.80 7.19
C ALA A 29 -0.90 3.43 5.90
N LEU A 30 0.01 4.10 5.18
CA LEU A 30 -0.21 4.65 3.86
C LEU A 30 -0.81 3.49 3.10
N SER A 31 -2.13 3.51 2.91
CA SER A 31 -2.87 2.41 2.33
C SER A 31 -2.36 2.32 0.91
N LYS A 32 -1.38 1.43 0.70
CA LYS A 32 -0.75 1.24 -0.60
C LYS A 32 -1.87 0.82 -1.51
N LEU A 33 -2.38 1.75 -2.32
CA LEU A 33 -3.40 1.46 -3.30
C LEU A 33 -2.75 0.51 -4.31
N PRO A 34 -3.11 -0.77 -4.33
CA PRO A 34 -2.33 -1.75 -5.04
C PRO A 34 -2.64 -1.65 -6.54
N ILE A 35 -1.91 -0.77 -7.23
CA ILE A 35 -1.98 -0.62 -8.70
C ILE A 35 -1.33 -1.85 -9.34
N GLY A 36 -1.94 -2.39 -10.39
CA GLY A 36 -1.34 -3.53 -11.10
C GLY A 36 -1.56 -4.86 -10.41
N SER A 37 -2.62 -5.00 -9.60
CA SER A 37 -3.07 -6.27 -9.02
C SER A 37 -3.67 -7.20 -10.08
N PHE A 38 -2.92 -7.52 -11.14
CA PHE A 38 -3.34 -8.39 -12.25
C PHE A 38 -3.71 -9.79 -11.78
N SER A 39 -3.20 -10.20 -10.61
CA SER A 39 -3.58 -11.42 -9.92
C SER A 39 -5.08 -11.52 -9.63
N THR A 40 -5.79 -10.38 -9.54
CA THR A 40 -7.25 -10.32 -9.35
C THR A 40 -8.03 -10.76 -10.59
N GLY A 41 -7.38 -10.91 -11.75
CA GLY A 41 -8.04 -11.33 -12.97
C GLY A 41 -8.84 -10.22 -13.68
N SER A 42 -8.64 -8.94 -13.30
CA SER A 42 -9.36 -7.82 -13.90
C SER A 42 -8.42 -6.75 -14.49
N LEU A 43 -8.79 -6.27 -15.68
CA LEU A 43 -8.23 -5.06 -16.31
C LEU A 43 -9.21 -3.88 -16.27
N THR A 44 -10.24 -3.92 -15.42
CA THR A 44 -11.20 -2.82 -15.27
C THR A 44 -10.46 -1.51 -14.94
N GLY A 45 -10.76 -0.45 -15.69
CA GLY A 45 -10.13 0.86 -15.52
C GLY A 45 -8.78 1.03 -16.26
N TRP A 46 -8.18 -0.04 -16.77
CA TRP A 46 -7.00 0.06 -17.62
C TRP A 46 -7.36 0.47 -19.04
N LYS A 47 -6.54 1.32 -19.63
CA LYS A 47 -6.70 1.86 -20.98
C LYS A 47 -5.42 1.69 -21.78
N THR A 48 -5.54 1.55 -23.09
CA THR A 48 -4.38 1.47 -23.99
C THR A 48 -4.05 2.84 -24.57
N LYS A 49 -2.79 3.25 -24.47
CA LYS A 49 -2.24 4.39 -25.19
C LYS A 49 -1.36 3.90 -26.32
N LYS A 50 -1.74 4.20 -27.56
CA LYS A 50 -1.02 3.79 -28.76
C LYS A 50 0.04 4.82 -29.17
N PHE A 51 1.22 4.36 -29.56
CA PHE A 51 2.28 5.17 -30.17
C PHE A 51 2.54 4.74 -31.62
N LYS A 52 2.71 3.43 -31.89
CA LYS A 52 2.88 2.87 -33.24
C LYS A 52 2.41 1.41 -33.26
N GLY A 53 1.39 1.04 -34.04
CA GLY A 53 0.79 -0.31 -33.93
C GLY A 53 0.22 -0.58 -32.52
N GLN A 54 -0.30 -1.78 -32.25
CA GLN A 54 -0.91 -2.10 -30.94
C GLN A 54 -0.21 -3.30 -30.28
N THR A 55 0.06 -3.18 -28.99
CA THR A 55 0.49 -4.30 -28.13
C THR A 55 -0.76 -5.01 -27.65
N GLN A 56 -0.82 -6.33 -27.76
CA GLN A 56 -1.93 -7.11 -27.24
C GLN A 56 -1.69 -7.42 -25.77
N TYR A 57 -2.60 -6.96 -24.91
CA TYR A 57 -2.57 -7.17 -23.47
C TYR A 57 -3.62 -8.19 -23.07
N GLN A 58 -3.21 -9.24 -22.36
CA GLN A 58 -4.10 -10.32 -21.95
C GLN A 58 -3.72 -10.83 -20.57
N LEU A 59 -4.71 -11.12 -19.74
CA LEU A 59 -4.50 -11.82 -18.49
C LEU A 59 -4.33 -13.31 -18.78
N THR A 60 -3.20 -13.89 -18.38
CA THR A 60 -2.91 -15.33 -18.54
C THR A 60 -2.36 -15.94 -17.26
N LYS A 61 -2.39 -17.27 -17.15
CA LYS A 61 -1.72 -18.00 -16.08
C LYS A 61 -0.28 -18.30 -16.47
N LEU A 62 0.65 -17.98 -15.57
CA LEU A 62 2.06 -18.36 -15.66
C LEU A 62 2.46 -18.92 -14.30
N ASP A 63 2.96 -20.16 -14.27
CA ASP A 63 3.38 -20.85 -13.04
C ASP A 63 2.33 -20.81 -11.91
N GLY A 64 1.06 -21.04 -12.28
CA GLY A 64 -0.07 -21.01 -11.34
C GLY A 64 -0.56 -19.62 -10.92
N SER A 65 0.16 -18.56 -11.29
CA SER A 65 -0.20 -17.17 -10.98
C SER A 65 -0.86 -16.46 -12.15
N GLN A 66 -1.85 -15.62 -11.88
CA GLN A 66 -2.47 -14.77 -12.89
C GLN A 66 -1.59 -13.52 -13.13
N VAL A 67 -1.16 -13.34 -14.38
CA VAL A 67 -0.24 -12.27 -14.81
C VAL A 67 -0.79 -11.53 -16.03
N LEU A 68 -0.26 -10.32 -16.28
CA LEU A 68 -0.50 -9.58 -17.52
C LEU A 68 0.57 -9.92 -18.55
N ARG A 69 0.18 -10.56 -19.67
CA ARG A 69 1.03 -10.76 -20.84
C ARG A 69 0.89 -9.59 -21.79
N ALA A 70 2.01 -9.12 -22.33
CA ALA A 70 2.09 -8.15 -23.40
C ALA A 70 2.74 -8.79 -24.63
N ASP A 71 2.05 -8.80 -25.76
CA ASP A 71 2.54 -9.30 -27.03
C ASP A 71 2.70 -8.13 -28.01
N SER A 72 3.94 -7.84 -28.40
CA SER A 72 4.28 -6.71 -29.27
C SER A 72 4.88 -7.21 -30.57
N ASN A 73 4.30 -6.80 -31.70
CA ASN A 73 4.79 -7.11 -33.03
C ASN A 73 5.07 -5.81 -33.76
N ALA A 74 6.35 -5.41 -33.80
CA ALA A 74 6.82 -4.13 -34.35
C ALA A 74 5.96 -2.94 -33.89
N SER A 75 5.43 -3.01 -32.66
CA SER A 75 4.44 -2.10 -32.10
C SER A 75 4.93 -1.43 -30.82
N ALA A 76 4.28 -0.34 -30.46
CA ALA A 76 4.53 0.48 -29.29
C ALA A 76 3.18 1.00 -28.82
N SER A 77 2.72 0.45 -27.70
CA SER A 77 1.60 0.96 -26.94
C SER A 77 1.85 0.67 -25.46
N GLY A 78 1.17 1.39 -24.57
CA GLY A 78 1.23 1.18 -23.12
C GLY A 78 -0.17 0.93 -22.56
N LEU A 79 -0.27 0.03 -21.58
CA LEU A 79 -1.46 -0.12 -20.76
C LEU A 79 -1.31 0.79 -19.52
N PHE A 80 -2.23 1.72 -19.32
CA PHE A 80 -2.16 2.69 -18.22
C PHE A 80 -3.44 2.67 -17.39
N TYR A 81 -3.28 2.98 -16.10
CA TYR A 81 -4.36 3.17 -15.14
C TYR A 81 -4.30 4.59 -14.61
N GLU A 82 -5.40 5.33 -14.67
CA GLU A 82 -5.47 6.72 -14.24
C GLU A 82 -5.88 6.78 -12.76
N GLN A 83 -5.12 7.51 -11.94
CA GLN A 83 -5.46 7.80 -10.55
C GLN A 83 -5.51 9.31 -10.35
N ARG A 84 -6.49 9.77 -9.55
CA ARG A 84 -6.67 11.18 -9.19
C ARG A 84 -6.10 11.48 -7.82
#